data_AF-A0A7S0PEE2-F1
#
_entry.id   AF-A0A7S0PEE2-F1
#
_cell.length_a   1.000
_cell.length_b   1.000
_cell.length_c   1.000
_cell.angle_alpha   90.00
_cell.angle_beta   90.00
_cell.angle_gamma   90.00
#
_symmetry.space_group_name_H-M   'P 1'
#
loop_
_entity.id
_entity.type
_entity.pdbx_description
1 polymer ?
#
loop_
_entity_poly.entity_id
_entity_poly.type
_entity_poly.pdbx_seq_one_letter_code
_entity_poly.pdbx_strand_id
1 'polypeptide(L)'
;DAAAGGDGGLQDRPQGVPAGVDLWLEWLRPALEATVVLSLKAAQDMTDAHPGSFELYGYDFMVDSSLRPWLIEINSSPDMSYSTAVTEPLVRRCMEDTIR
;
A
#
# COMPACT_ATOMS: atom_id res chain seq x y z
N ASP A 1 -41.60 -2.73 4.20
CA ASP A 1 -40.95 -1.68 4.98
C ASP A 1 -39.46 -1.64 4.71
N ALA A 2 -38.99 -0.43 4.46
CA ALA A 2 -37.62 -0.11 4.14
C ALA A 2 -36.74 -0.09 5.39
N ALA A 3 -35.48 -0.49 5.24
CA ALA A 3 -34.36 0.13 5.94
C ALA A 3 -33.11 -0.05 5.06
N ALA A 4 -32.82 0.99 4.29
CA ALA A 4 -31.55 1.20 3.64
C ALA A 4 -30.47 1.39 4.73
N GLY A 5 -29.52 0.46 4.81
CA GLY A 5 -28.24 0.67 5.47
C GLY A 5 -27.21 0.92 4.38
N GLY A 6 -26.89 2.19 4.14
CA GLY A 6 -25.87 2.56 3.16
C GLY A 6 -24.53 1.98 3.55
N ASP A 7 -23.97 1.11 2.71
CA ASP A 7 -22.57 0.76 2.80
C ASP A 7 -21.77 2.01 2.42
N GLY A 8 -20.73 2.32 3.21
CA GLY A 8 -19.79 3.39 2.89
C GLY A 8 -18.81 2.99 1.78
N GLY A 9 -19.19 2.10 0.86
CA GLY A 9 -18.35 1.67 -0.26
C GLY A 9 -18.17 2.80 -1.26
N LEU A 10 -17.09 2.74 -2.06
CA LEU A 10 -17.00 3.52 -3.29
C LEU A 10 -18.20 3.14 -4.17
N GLN A 11 -19.27 3.92 -4.10
CA GLN A 11 -20.56 3.59 -4.73
C GLN A 11 -20.54 3.71 -6.27
N ASP A 12 -19.52 4.37 -6.83
CA ASP A 12 -19.32 4.49 -8.28
C ASP A 12 -18.04 3.78 -8.74
N ARG A 13 -18.18 2.88 -9.72
CA ARG A 13 -17.04 2.24 -10.38
C ARG A 13 -16.20 3.33 -11.08
N PRO A 14 -14.88 3.40 -10.83
CA PRO A 14 -14.05 4.42 -11.46
C PRO A 14 -13.98 4.25 -12.98
N GLN A 15 -13.90 5.37 -13.69
CA GLN A 15 -13.79 5.37 -15.16
C GLN A 15 -12.50 4.63 -15.60
N GLY A 16 -12.64 3.72 -16.56
CA GLY A 16 -11.53 2.94 -17.10
C GLY A 16 -11.27 1.60 -16.40
N VAL A 17 -11.96 1.30 -15.29
CA VAL A 17 -11.87 0.00 -14.62
C VAL A 17 -12.84 -1.00 -15.29
N PRO A 18 -12.37 -2.19 -15.73
CA PRO A 18 -13.23 -3.22 -16.32
C PRO A 18 -14.36 -3.65 -15.38
N ALA A 19 -15.45 -4.13 -15.97
CA ALA A 19 -16.53 -4.70 -15.19
C ALA A 19 -16.18 -6.10 -14.67
N GLY A 20 -16.60 -6.42 -13.45
CA GLY A 20 -16.46 -7.76 -12.87
C GLY A 20 -15.10 -8.06 -12.24
N VAL A 21 -14.22 -7.06 -12.13
CA VAL A 21 -12.93 -7.21 -11.44
C VAL A 21 -13.04 -6.86 -9.96
N ASP A 22 -12.21 -7.50 -9.13
CA ASP A 22 -12.00 -7.07 -7.75
C ASP A 22 -11.12 -5.81 -7.72
N LEU A 23 -11.71 -4.70 -7.23
CA LEU A 23 -11.05 -3.39 -7.24
C LEU A 23 -9.75 -3.36 -6.43
N TRP A 24 -9.62 -4.19 -5.40
CA TRP A 24 -8.41 -4.27 -4.59
C TRP A 24 -7.42 -5.25 -5.20
N LEU A 25 -7.79 -6.52 -5.29
CA LEU A 25 -6.90 -7.63 -5.64
C LEU A 25 -6.44 -7.58 -7.08
N GLU A 26 -7.33 -7.20 -8.00
CA GLU A 26 -7.07 -7.27 -9.44
C GLU A 26 -6.74 -5.90 -10.06
N TRP A 27 -7.02 -4.80 -9.36
CA TRP A 27 -6.81 -3.45 -9.89
C TRP A 27 -5.81 -2.61 -9.09
N LEU A 28 -6.13 -2.24 -7.85
CA LEU A 28 -5.32 -1.29 -7.08
C LEU A 28 -4.03 -1.92 -6.51
N ARG A 29 -4.11 -3.11 -5.90
CA ARG A 29 -2.95 -3.77 -5.29
C ARG A 29 -1.83 -4.04 -6.31
N PRO A 30 -2.09 -4.58 -7.51
CA PRO A 30 -1.03 -4.76 -8.52
C PRO A 30 -0.38 -3.44 -8.94
N ALA A 31 -1.16 -2.35 -9.03
CA ALA A 31 -0.62 -1.04 -9.35
C ALA A 31 0.31 -0.51 -8.24
N LEU A 32 -0.09 -0.64 -6.97
CA LEU A 32 0.75 -0.30 -5.81
C LEU A 32 2.06 -1.11 -5.81
N GLU A 33 1.97 -2.44 -6.00
CA GLU A 33 3.14 -3.33 -6.06
C GLU A 33 4.08 -2.99 -7.21
N ALA A 34 3.53 -2.67 -8.40
CA ALA A 34 4.31 -2.23 -9.54
C ALA A 34 5.05 -0.93 -9.23
N THR A 35 4.41 0.04 -8.57
CA THR A 35 5.07 1.30 -8.17
C THR A 35 6.22 1.06 -7.19
N VAL A 36 6.04 0.20 -6.18
CA VAL A 36 7.11 -0.18 -5.24
C VAL A 36 8.30 -0.76 -6.00
N VAL A 37 8.08 -1.78 -6.85
CA VAL A 37 9.14 -2.42 -7.63
C VAL A 37 9.85 -1.43 -8.56
N LEU A 38 9.09 -0.58 -9.26
CA LEU A 38 9.67 0.39 -10.20
C LEU A 38 10.50 1.45 -9.50
N SER A 39 10.05 1.95 -8.34
CA SER A 39 10.81 2.94 -7.57
C SER A 39 12.14 2.38 -7.06
N LEU A 40 12.15 1.14 -6.55
CA LEU A 40 13.38 0.46 -6.13
C LEU A 40 14.33 0.23 -7.31
N LYS A 41 13.81 -0.19 -8.47
CA LYS A 41 14.61 -0.35 -9.69
C LYS A 41 15.21 0.98 -10.16
N ALA A 42 14.46 2.07 -10.09
CA ALA A 42 14.92 3.39 -10.51
C ALA A 42 16.06 3.92 -9.61
N ALA A 43 16.05 3.55 -8.33
CA ALA A 43 17.08 3.94 -7.35
C ALA A 43 18.18 2.88 -7.15
N GLN A 44 18.11 1.73 -7.81
CA GLN A 44 18.96 0.57 -7.50
C GLN A 44 20.47 0.87 -7.58
N ASP A 45 20.88 1.73 -8.51
CA ASP A 45 22.29 2.07 -8.73
C ASP A 45 22.80 3.09 -7.69
N MET A 46 21.90 3.68 -6.90
CA MET A 46 22.19 4.64 -5.84
C MET A 46 22.19 3.99 -4.44
N THR A 47 21.78 2.72 -4.34
CA THR A 47 21.66 2.00 -3.08
C THR A 47 22.84 1.07 -2.87
N ASP A 48 23.62 1.29 -1.81
CA ASP A 48 24.70 0.40 -1.43
C ASP A 48 24.16 -0.86 -0.77
N ALA A 49 24.14 -1.97 -1.52
CA ALA A 49 23.73 -3.26 -0.98
C ALA A 49 24.86 -3.86 -0.12
N HIS A 50 24.63 -3.98 1.18
CA HIS A 50 25.52 -4.69 2.09
C HIS A 50 25.08 -6.14 2.29
N PRO A 51 25.92 -7.15 1.98
CA PRO A 51 25.57 -8.54 2.19
C PRO A 51 25.13 -8.83 3.63
N GLY A 52 24.00 -9.54 3.78
CA GLY A 52 23.43 -9.86 5.09
C GLY A 52 22.64 -8.71 5.74
N SER A 53 22.42 -7.60 5.03
CA SER A 53 21.55 -6.50 5.47
C SER A 53 20.24 -6.47 4.68
N PHE A 54 19.20 -5.94 5.31
CA PHE A 54 17.93 -5.61 4.67
C PHE A 54 17.42 -4.29 5.25
N GLU A 55 16.45 -3.68 4.57
CA GLU A 55 15.86 -2.41 4.99
C GLU A 55 14.33 -2.47 4.84
N LEU A 56 13.64 -1.87 5.81
CA LEU A 56 12.19 -1.72 5.80
C LEU A 56 11.83 -0.30 5.37
N TYR A 57 11.08 -0.19 4.29
CA TYR A 57 10.61 1.10 3.75
C TYR A 57 9.11 1.29 4.01
N GLY A 58 8.73 2.51 4.37
CA GLY A 58 7.35 2.97 4.35
C GLY A 58 7.03 3.66 3.03
N TYR A 59 5.89 3.32 2.41
CA TYR A 59 5.42 3.94 1.19
C TYR A 59 4.07 4.62 1.42
N ASP A 60 4.02 5.92 1.16
CA ASP A 60 2.80 6.70 1.30
C ASP A 60 2.19 6.98 -0.07
N PHE A 61 0.96 6.53 -0.25
CA PHE A 61 0.21 6.65 -1.49
C PHE A 61 -1.05 7.48 -1.30
N MET A 62 -1.33 8.33 -2.29
CA MET A 62 -2.65 8.89 -2.49
C MET A 62 -3.37 8.13 -3.60
N VAL A 63 -4.60 7.69 -3.35
CA VAL A 63 -5.43 7.02 -4.36
C VAL A 63 -6.47 8.02 -4.86
N ASP A 64 -6.49 8.26 -6.18
CA ASP A 64 -7.45 9.19 -6.78
C ASP A 64 -8.83 8.54 -7.00
N SER A 65 -9.81 9.35 -7.45
CA SER A 65 -11.16 8.89 -7.76
C SER A 65 -11.24 7.87 -8.91
N SER A 66 -10.15 7.67 -9.65
CA SER A 66 -10.00 6.66 -10.71
C SER A 66 -9.33 5.37 -10.22
N LEU A 67 -9.12 5.23 -8.90
CA LEU A 67 -8.31 4.16 -8.28
C LEU A 67 -6.90 4.05 -8.87
N ARG A 68 -6.29 5.18 -9.21
CA ARG A 68 -4.88 5.23 -9.57
C ARG A 68 -4.06 5.62 -8.34
N PRO A 69 -3.03 4.83 -7.96
CA PRO A 69 -2.14 5.20 -6.88
C PRO A 69 -1.11 6.23 -7.37
N TRP A 70 -0.90 7.24 -6.54
CA TRP A 70 0.12 8.27 -6.70
C TRP A 70 1.08 8.15 -5.52
N LEU A 71 2.33 7.80 -5.80
CA LEU A 71 3.39 7.76 -4.79
C LEU A 71 3.69 9.18 -4.33
N ILE A 72 3.59 9.42 -3.02
CA ILE A 72 3.86 10.72 -2.41
C ILE A 72 5.29 10.75 -1.88
N GLU A 73 5.64 9.77 -1.05
CA GLU A 73 6.99 9.65 -0.48
C GLU A 73 7.36 8.19 -0.15
N ILE A 74 8.68 7.98 -0.01
CA ILE A 74 9.28 6.75 0.46
C ILE A 74 10.13 7.11 1.67
N ASN A 75 9.84 6.47 2.81
CA ASN A 75 10.54 6.68 4.07
C ASN A 75 11.43 5.47 4.38
N SER A 76 12.74 5.68 4.55
CA SER A 76 13.70 4.65 4.99
C SER A 76 13.62 4.31 6.49
N SER A 77 12.78 5.03 7.24
CA SER A 77 12.57 4.80 8.67
C SER A 77 11.10 5.06 9.01
N PRO A 78 10.18 4.19 8.57
CA PRO A 78 8.77 4.33 8.94
C PRO A 78 8.59 4.25 10.46
N ASP A 79 7.60 4.96 10.99
CA ASP A 79 7.27 4.86 12.42
C ASP A 79 6.67 3.48 12.73
N MET A 80 7.35 2.75 13.62
CA MET A 80 6.98 1.41 14.07
C MET A 80 6.57 1.41 15.55
N SER A 81 6.06 2.55 16.03
CA SER A 81 5.43 2.67 17.34
C SER A 81 4.01 2.09 17.36
N TYR A 82 3.58 1.61 18.51
CA TYR A 82 2.19 1.18 18.75
C TYR A 82 1.27 2.38 19.01
N SER A 83 1.21 3.29 18.05
CA SER A 83 0.59 4.61 18.24
C SER A 83 -0.93 4.59 18.33
N THR A 84 -1.60 3.62 17.71
CA THR A 84 -3.06 3.54 17.67
C THR A 84 -3.55 2.10 17.76
N ALA A 85 -4.82 1.91 18.11
CA ALA A 85 -5.45 0.58 18.11
C ALA A 85 -5.48 -0.10 16.72
N VAL A 86 -5.32 0.67 15.64
CA VAL A 86 -5.23 0.15 14.26
C VAL A 86 -3.79 -0.20 13.90
N THR A 87 -2.84 0.70 14.19
CA THR A 87 -1.43 0.51 13.81
C THR A 87 -0.71 -0.49 14.70
N GLU A 88 -1.05 -0.58 15.99
CA GLU A 88 -0.42 -1.54 16.92
C GLU A 88 -0.41 -2.99 16.39
N PRO A 89 -1.56 -3.61 16.06
CA PRO A 89 -1.55 -4.99 15.58
C PRO A 89 -0.85 -5.15 14.22
N LEU A 90 -0.85 -4.13 13.36
CA LEU A 90 -0.19 -4.17 12.06
C LEU A 90 1.34 -4.10 12.20
N VAL A 91 1.83 -3.15 12.98
CA VAL A 91 3.25 -2.96 13.30
C VAL A 91 3.80 -4.20 13.99
N ARG A 92 3.07 -4.76 14.96
CA ARG A 92 3.46 -5.99 15.65
C ARG A 92 3.65 -7.15 14.66
N ARG A 93 2.68 -7.41 13.79
CA ARG A 93 2.77 -8.48 12.78
C ARG A 93 3.89 -8.23 11.79
N CYS A 94 4.03 -7.00 11.28
CA CYS A 94 5.09 -6.63 10.35
C CYS A 94 6.48 -6.89 10.95
N MET A 95 6.71 -6.49 12.21
CA MET A 95 7.98 -6.74 12.89
C MET A 95 8.27 -8.22 13.12
N GLU A 96 7.26 -9.00 13.51
CA GLU A 96 7.39 -10.45 13.68
C GLU A 96 7.73 -11.14 12.35
N ASP A 97 7.08 -10.75 11.26
CA ASP A 97 7.31 -11.33 9.93
C ASP A 97 8.63 -10.87 9.30
N THR A 98 9.17 -9.73 9.72
CA THR A 98 10.47 -9.21 9.23
C THR A 98 11.66 -10.03 9.75
N ILE A 99 11.54 -10.66 10.92
CA ILE A 99 12.63 -11.41 11.57
C ILE A 99 12.54 -12.93 11.28
N ARG A 100 11.41 -13.40 10.75
CA ARG A 100 11.17 -14.81 10.41
C ARG A 100 11.92 -15.25 9.17
#